data_AF-A0A511JMH1-F1
#
_entry.id   AF-A0A511JMH1-F1
#
_cell.length_a   1.000
_cell.length_b   1.000
_cell.length_c   1.000
_cell.angle_alpha   90.00
_cell.angle_beta   90.00
_cell.angle_gamma   90.00
#
_symmetry.space_group_name_H-M   'P 1'
#
loop_
_entity.id
_entity.type
_entity.pdbx_description
1 polymer ?
#
loop_
_entity_poly.entity_id
_entity_poly.type
_entity_poly.pdbx_seq_one_letter_code
_entity_poly.pdbx_strand_id
1 'polypeptide(L)'
;MDEKQTQSVVAKLIGAGVALGAAVIVQKILSRAWEAKTGHAPPAADDQGDAPLAEIVAAAALTGALVAISRVLATRGTARFTAKL
;
A
#
# COMPACT_ATOMS: atom_id res chain seq x y z
N MET A 1 19.69 27.74 -10.78
CA MET A 1 18.72 26.72 -10.33
C MET A 1 19.25 25.38 -10.77
N ASP A 2 19.72 24.59 -9.81
CA ASP A 2 20.60 23.44 -10.03
C ASP A 2 19.90 22.23 -10.65
N GLU A 3 20.48 21.70 -11.72
CA GLU A 3 20.03 20.53 -12.51
C GLU A 3 19.69 19.30 -11.65
N LYS A 4 20.43 19.10 -10.53
CA LYS A 4 20.18 18.04 -9.54
C LYS A 4 18.83 18.17 -8.84
N GLN A 5 18.36 19.38 -8.62
CA GLN A 5 17.10 19.64 -7.95
C GLN A 5 15.92 19.31 -8.87
N THR A 6 16.02 19.68 -10.16
CA THR A 6 15.05 19.32 -11.19
C THR A 6 14.97 17.81 -11.41
N GLN A 7 16.11 17.11 -11.47
CA GLN A 7 16.15 15.64 -11.55
C GLN A 7 15.46 14.98 -10.34
N SER A 8 15.68 15.49 -9.13
CA SER A 8 15.01 14.98 -7.93
C SER A 8 13.51 15.25 -7.94
N VAL A 9 13.06 16.42 -8.41
CA VAL A 9 11.63 16.76 -8.52
C VAL A 9 10.94 15.88 -9.57
N VAL A 10 11.56 15.69 -10.74
CA VAL A 10 11.03 14.80 -11.79
C VAL A 10 10.95 13.36 -11.29
N ALA A 11 12.00 12.85 -10.64
CA ALA A 11 11.99 11.52 -10.05
C ALA A 11 10.92 11.36 -8.97
N LYS A 12 10.68 12.38 -8.13
CA LYS A 12 9.60 12.40 -7.14
C LYS A 12 8.22 12.38 -7.79
N LEU A 13 8.02 13.14 -8.87
CA LEU A 13 6.75 13.16 -9.59
C LEU A 13 6.45 11.81 -10.26
N ILE A 14 7.45 11.21 -10.90
CA ILE A 14 7.33 9.87 -11.49
C ILE A 14 7.07 8.84 -10.40
N GLY A 15 7.83 8.86 -9.30
CA GLY A 15 7.65 7.97 -8.16
C GLY A 15 6.26 8.09 -7.54
N ALA A 16 5.76 9.32 -7.37
CA ALA A 16 4.41 9.57 -6.88
C ALA A 16 3.35 9.04 -7.87
N GLY A 17 3.50 9.27 -9.17
CA GLY A 17 2.58 8.77 -10.19
C GLY A 17 2.52 7.23 -10.21
N VAL A 18 3.67 6.57 -10.11
CA VAL A 18 3.76 5.10 -10.03
C VAL A 18 3.11 4.59 -8.74
N ALA A 19 3.37 5.24 -7.59
CA ALA A 19 2.76 4.85 -6.32
C ALA A 19 1.23 4.97 -6.34
N LEU A 20 0.70 6.06 -6.91
CA LEU A 20 -0.75 6.24 -7.08
C LEU A 20 -1.34 5.18 -8.01
N GLY A 21 -0.70 4.91 -9.15
CA GLY A 21 -1.15 3.85 -10.06
C GLY A 21 -1.15 2.47 -9.41
N ALA A 22 -0.09 2.14 -8.67
CA ALA A 22 -0.01 0.89 -7.92
C ALA A 22 -1.10 0.80 -6.83
N ALA A 23 -1.35 1.89 -6.10
CA ALA A 23 -2.40 1.94 -5.09
C ALA A 23 -3.78 1.62 -5.67
N VAL A 24 -4.13 2.19 -6.83
CA VAL A 24 -5.41 1.92 -7.52
C VAL A 24 -5.53 0.45 -7.92
N ILE A 25 -4.46 -0.15 -8.44
CA ILE A 25 -4.45 -1.56 -8.84
C ILE A 25 -4.62 -2.46 -7.61
N VAL A 26 -3.84 -2.21 -6.55
CA VAL A 26 -3.90 -2.98 -5.30
C VAL A 26 -5.29 -2.88 -4.68
N GLN A 27 -5.88 -1.68 -4.63
CA GLN A 27 -7.25 -1.49 -4.13
C GLN A 27 -8.26 -2.31 -4.93
N LYS A 28 -8.20 -2.28 -6.27
CA LYS A 28 -9.10 -3.09 -7.12
C LYS A 28 -8.94 -4.59 -6.84
N ILE A 29 -7.71 -5.07 -6.73
CA ILE A 29 -7.44 -6.49 -6.43
C ILE A 29 -7.99 -6.85 -5.05
N LEU A 30 -7.75 -6.02 -4.04
CA LEU A 30 -8.27 -6.22 -2.69
C LEU A 30 -9.80 -6.27 -2.69
N SER A 31 -10.47 -5.28 -3.29
CA SER A 31 -11.93 -5.24 -3.37
C SER A 31 -12.49 -6.48 -4.06
N ARG A 32 -11.89 -6.92 -5.17
CA ARG A 32 -12.31 -8.13 -5.89
C ARG A 32 -12.09 -9.40 -5.07
N ALA A 33 -10.93 -9.54 -4.44
CA ALA A 33 -10.61 -10.69 -3.61
C ALA A 33 -11.51 -10.76 -2.37
N TRP A 34 -11.91 -9.60 -1.85
CA TRP A 34 -12.84 -9.48 -0.73
C TRP A 34 -14.25 -9.84 -1.15
N GLU A 35 -14.79 -9.19 -2.19
CA GLU A 35 -16.11 -9.47 -2.75
C GLU A 35 -16.26 -10.95 -3.13
N ALA A 36 -15.22 -11.57 -3.69
CA ALA A 36 -15.21 -12.99 -4.02
C ALA A 36 -15.27 -13.92 -2.78
N LYS A 37 -14.78 -13.47 -1.62
CA LYS A 37 -14.75 -14.28 -0.38
C LYS A 37 -15.92 -14.00 0.55
N THR A 38 -16.30 -12.75 0.71
CA THR A 38 -17.33 -12.32 1.66
C THR A 38 -18.66 -12.01 1.00
N GLY A 39 -18.68 -11.82 -0.33
CA GLY A 39 -19.89 -11.48 -1.10
C GLY A 39 -20.19 -9.98 -1.15
N HIS A 40 -19.40 -9.14 -0.47
CA HIS A 40 -19.66 -7.70 -0.32
C HIS A 40 -18.35 -6.90 -0.33
N ALA A 41 -18.45 -5.58 -0.45
CA ALA A 41 -17.29 -4.69 -0.41
C ALA A 41 -16.59 -4.74 0.97
N PRO A 42 -15.26 -4.60 1.03
CA PRO A 42 -14.52 -4.64 2.29
C PRO A 42 -14.98 -3.51 3.23
N PRO A 43 -15.28 -3.82 4.51
CA PRO A 43 -15.67 -2.81 5.47
C PRO A 43 -14.52 -1.81 5.66
N ALA A 44 -14.85 -0.52 5.65
CA ALA A 44 -13.88 0.50 5.98
C ALA A 44 -13.53 0.42 7.47
N ALA A 45 -12.31 0.82 7.85
CA ALA A 45 -11.90 0.84 9.26
C ALA A 45 -12.80 1.74 10.14
N ASP A 46 -13.46 2.71 9.50
CA ASP A 46 -14.34 3.70 10.14
C ASP A 46 -15.83 3.36 9.92
N ASP A 47 -16.14 2.19 9.33
CA ASP A 47 -17.50 1.74 9.10
C ASP A 47 -18.13 1.38 10.46
N GLN A 48 -19.05 2.25 10.91
CA GLN A 48 -19.84 2.04 12.13
C GLN A 48 -20.96 1.01 11.93
N GLY A 49 -21.06 0.45 10.72
CA GLY A 49 -22.00 -0.62 10.39
C GLY A 49 -21.63 -1.96 11.03
N ASP A 50 -22.63 -2.84 11.11
CA ASP A 50 -22.68 -4.15 11.78
C ASP A 50 -21.77 -5.21 11.11
N ALA A 51 -20.53 -4.83 10.77
CA ALA A 51 -19.55 -5.71 10.16
C ALA A 51 -19.12 -6.77 11.19
N PRO A 52 -19.13 -8.08 10.84
CA PRO A 52 -18.73 -9.14 11.75
C PRO A 52 -17.31 -8.92 12.29
N LEU A 53 -17.10 -9.12 13.59
CA LEU A 53 -15.77 -8.99 14.22
C LEU A 53 -14.69 -9.78 13.49
N ALA A 54 -15.02 -10.95 12.94
CA ALA A 54 -14.10 -11.77 12.16
C ALA A 54 -13.62 -11.06 10.87
N GLU A 55 -14.49 -10.28 10.23
CA GLU A 55 -14.18 -9.54 9.01
C GLU A 55 -13.28 -8.33 9.31
N ILE A 56 -13.55 -7.64 10.42
CA ILE A 56 -12.70 -6.57 10.96
C ILE A 56 -11.30 -7.09 11.30
N VAL A 57 -11.21 -8.23 11.99
CA VAL A 57 -9.92 -8.86 12.35
C VAL A 57 -9.16 -9.30 11.11
N ALA A 58 -9.83 -9.86 10.10
CA ALA A 58 -9.20 -10.23 8.84
C ALA A 58 -8.64 -9.00 8.09
N ALA A 59 -9.39 -7.90 8.06
CA ALA A 59 -8.97 -6.65 7.41
C ALA A 59 -7.80 -6.00 8.16
N ALA A 60 -7.85 -6.00 9.49
CA ALA A 60 -6.78 -5.50 10.34
C ALA A 60 -5.50 -6.33 10.18
N ALA A 61 -5.62 -7.66 10.15
CA ALA A 61 -4.49 -8.56 9.94
C ALA A 61 -3.85 -8.35 8.56
N LEU A 62 -4.66 -8.19 7.51
CA LEU A 62 -4.17 -7.92 6.16
C LEU A 62 -3.42 -6.59 6.10
N THR A 63 -4.01 -5.53 6.66
CA THR A 63 -3.38 -4.21 6.74
C THR A 63 -2.07 -4.26 7.53
N GLY A 64 -2.08 -4.89 8.71
CA GLY A 64 -0.90 -5.05 9.55
C GLY A 64 0.22 -5.83 8.85
N ALA A 65 -0.13 -6.90 8.13
CA ALA A 65 0.81 -7.68 7.34
C ALA A 65 1.44 -6.84 6.21
N LEU A 66 0.63 -6.09 5.47
CA LEU A 66 1.12 -5.21 4.40
C LEU A 66 2.09 -4.15 4.94
N VAL A 67 1.74 -3.49 6.05
CA VAL A 67 2.60 -2.49 6.70
C VAL A 67 3.93 -3.10 7.15
N ALA A 68 3.89 -4.29 7.76
CA ALA A 68 5.09 -5.00 8.17
C ALA A 68 5.98 -5.34 6.97
N ILE A 69 5.40 -5.85 5.88
CA ILE A 69 6.11 -6.14 4.63
C ILE A 69 6.74 -4.87 4.05
N SER A 70 5.98 -3.77 3.96
CA SER A 70 6.49 -2.47 3.50
C SER A 70 7.66 -2.00 4.35
N ARG A 71 7.60 -2.15 5.68
CA ARG A 71 8.69 -1.77 6.59
C ARG A 71 9.94 -2.64 6.38
N VAL A 72 9.76 -3.95 6.20
CA VAL A 72 10.87 -4.87 5.88
C VAL A 72 11.48 -4.53 4.52
N LEU A 73 10.65 -4.24 3.52
CA LEU A 73 11.13 -3.88 2.19
C LEU A 73 11.80 -2.51 2.18
N ALA A 74 11.32 -1.54 2.96
CA ALA A 74 11.96 -0.25 3.11
C ALA A 74 13.31 -0.39 3.82
N THR A 75 13.37 -1.11 4.94
CA THR A 75 14.62 -1.32 5.69
C THR A 75 15.64 -2.15 4.90
N ARG A 76 15.23 -3.27 4.28
CA ARG A 76 16.10 -4.11 3.45
C ARG A 76 16.41 -3.49 2.10
N GLY A 77 15.47 -2.80 1.49
CA GLY A 77 15.64 -2.08 0.22
C GLY A 77 16.61 -0.91 0.39
N THR A 78 16.50 -0.16 1.49
CA THR A 78 17.48 0.86 1.88
C THR A 78 18.84 0.23 2.09
N ALA A 79 18.95 -0.87 2.86
CA ALA A 79 20.21 -1.58 3.07
C ALA A 79 20.84 -2.10 1.77
N ARG A 80 20.04 -2.54 0.79
CA ARG A 80 20.54 -3.00 -0.53
C ARG A 80 20.96 -1.85 -1.43
N PHE A 81 20.35 -0.68 -1.28
CA PHE A 81 20.70 0.54 -2.02
C PHE A 81 21.95 1.21 -1.45
N THR A 82 22.06 1.31 -0.12
CA THR A 82 23.28 1.83 0.54
C THR A 82 24.46 0.88 0.48
N ALA A 83 24.25 -0.44 0.37
CA ALA A 83 25.34 -1.39 0.12
C ALA A 83 25.85 -1.41 -1.34
N LYS A 84 25.12 -0.75 -2.26
CA LYS A 84 25.51 -0.59 -3.67
C LYS A 84 26.02 0.82 -4.01
N LEU A 85 25.96 1.75 -3.06
CA LEU A 85 26.61 3.07 -3.11
C LEU A 85 27.97 2.99 -2.43
#